data_AF-A0A3C0L3D5-F1
#
_entry.id   AF-A0A3C0L3D5-F1
#
_cell.length_a   1.000
_cell.length_b   1.000
_cell.length_c   1.000
_cell.angle_alpha   90.00
_cell.angle_beta   90.00
_cell.angle_gamma   90.00
#
_symmetry.space_group_name_H-M   'P 1'
#
loop_
_entity.id
_entity.type
_entity.pdbx_description
1 polymer ?
#
loop_
_entity_poly.entity_id
_entity_poly.type
_entity_poly.pdbx_seq_one_letter_code
_entity_poly.pdbx_strand_id
1 'polypeptide(L)'
;MELVSAVTLLAIFQFWILGGLVGRARGKYGVKAPQTTGDEHFERWFRVHYNTLEKLIVFLPALWLFGYYVGQYYAAALGLVYLIGRLMYAISYVRDPGSRGLGTL
;
A
#
# COMPACT_ATOMS: atom_id res chain seq x y z
N MET A 1 2.71 -18.68 13.87
CA MET A 1 2.94 -17.69 12.80
C MET A 1 1.75 -17.51 11.86
N GLU A 2 0.62 -18.14 12.14
CA GLU A 2 -0.55 -18.09 11.25
C GLU A 2 -1.10 -16.67 11.10
N LEU A 3 -1.20 -15.91 12.19
CA LEU A 3 -1.67 -14.52 12.17
C LEU A 3 -0.76 -13.60 11.34
N VAL A 4 0.56 -13.78 11.48
CA VAL A 4 1.58 -13.03 10.72
C VAL A 4 1.48 -13.36 9.22
N SER A 5 1.30 -14.64 8.89
CA SER A 5 1.06 -15.07 7.51
C SER A 5 -0.24 -14.50 6.93
N ALA A 6 -1.33 -14.49 7.70
CA ALA A 6 -2.61 -13.91 7.27
C ALA A 6 -2.48 -12.41 6.98
N VAL A 7 -1.81 -11.65 7.86
CA VAL A 7 -1.53 -10.22 7.64
C VAL A 7 -0.63 -10.01 6.42
N THR A 8 0.36 -10.87 6.21
CA THR A 8 1.23 -10.83 5.03
C THR A 8 0.41 -11.00 3.73
N LEU A 9 -0.50 -11.98 3.70
CA LEU A 9 -1.39 -12.20 2.56
C LEU A 9 -2.31 -11.00 2.31
N LEU A 10 -2.88 -10.41 3.37
CA LEU A 10 -3.69 -9.20 3.26
C LEU A 10 -2.90 -8.01 2.71
N ALA A 11 -1.64 -7.83 3.11
CA ALA A 11 -0.78 -6.75 2.62
C ALA A 11 -0.43 -6.94 1.13
N ILE A 12 -0.12 -8.17 0.73
CA ILE A 12 0.12 -8.50 -0.69
C ILE A 12 -1.17 -8.29 -1.50
N PHE A 13 -2.31 -8.69 -0.98
CA PHE A 13 -3.60 -8.51 -1.65
C PHE A 13 -3.97 -7.03 -1.80
N GLN A 14 -3.74 -6.21 -0.75
CA GLN A 14 -3.89 -4.76 -0.81
C GLN A 14 -3.00 -4.15 -1.90
N PHE A 15 -1.72 -4.56 -1.95
CA PHE A 15 -0.79 -4.09 -2.98
C PHE A 15 -1.27 -4.47 -4.40
N TRP A 16 -1.74 -5.70 -4.58
CA TRP A 16 -2.28 -6.18 -5.86
C TRP A 16 -3.52 -5.38 -6.31
N ILE A 17 -4.44 -5.08 -5.40
CA ILE A 17 -5.61 -4.22 -5.69
C ILE A 17 -5.15 -2.83 -6.15
N LEU A 18 -4.19 -2.21 -5.47
CA LEU A 18 -3.65 -0.90 -5.85
C LEU A 18 -3.04 -0.94 -7.26
N GLY A 19 -2.36 -2.03 -7.63
CA GLY A 19 -1.85 -2.24 -8.98
C GLY A 19 -2.96 -2.31 -10.03
N GLY A 20 -4.06 -3.01 -9.72
CA GLY A 20 -5.26 -3.03 -10.55
C GLY A 20 -5.89 -1.64 -10.72
N LEU A 21 -5.89 -0.81 -9.68
CA LEU A 21 -6.39 0.56 -9.74
C LEU A 21 -5.51 1.46 -10.62
N VAL A 22 -4.18 1.27 -10.60
CA VAL A 22 -3.27 1.93 -11.55
C VAL A 22 -3.59 1.51 -12.99
N GLY A 23 -3.79 0.21 -13.24
CA GLY A 23 -4.17 -0.30 -14.57
C GLY A 23 -5.50 0.27 -15.06
N ARG A 24 -6.50 0.37 -14.18
CA ARG A 24 -7.78 1.01 -14.47
C ARG A 24 -7.63 2.50 -14.75
N ALA A 25 -6.84 3.22 -13.95
CA ALA A 25 -6.53 4.64 -14.17
C ALA A 25 -5.82 4.85 -15.51
N ARG A 26 -4.91 3.94 -15.88
CA ARG A 26 -4.22 3.96 -17.17
C ARG A 26 -5.18 3.98 -18.35
N GLY A 27 -6.15 3.05 -18.36
CA GLY A 27 -7.17 2.99 -19.40
C GLY A 27 -8.13 4.19 -19.35
N LYS A 28 -8.52 4.63 -18.15
CA LYS A 28 -9.47 5.74 -17.97
C LYS A 28 -8.91 7.09 -18.45
N TYR A 29 -7.63 7.36 -18.19
CA TYR A 29 -7.00 8.65 -18.47
C TYR A 29 -6.07 8.63 -19.69
N GLY A 30 -6.06 7.54 -20.46
CA GLY A 30 -5.36 7.48 -21.75
C GLY A 30 -3.82 7.44 -21.66
N VAL A 31 -3.24 7.13 -20.51
CA VAL A 31 -1.77 7.07 -20.35
C VAL A 31 -1.24 5.75 -20.91
N LYS A 32 -0.57 5.74 -22.07
CA LYS A 32 -0.10 4.47 -22.67
C LYS A 32 1.15 3.94 -21.96
N ALA A 33 1.24 2.62 -21.77
CA ALA A 33 2.49 2.03 -21.31
C ALA A 33 3.59 2.27 -22.36
N PRO A 34 4.86 2.53 -21.98
CA PRO A 34 5.44 2.48 -20.63
C PRO A 34 5.35 3.79 -19.83
N GLN A 35 4.61 4.80 -20.30
CA GLN A 35 4.56 6.10 -19.64
C GLN A 35 4.02 6.00 -18.21
N THR A 36 4.65 6.74 -17.31
CA THR A 36 4.33 6.85 -15.88
C THR A 36 3.92 8.27 -15.47
N THR A 37 3.84 9.18 -16.44
CA THR A 37 3.41 10.57 -16.30
C THR A 37 2.33 10.90 -17.33
N GLY A 38 1.48 11.88 -17.04
CA GLY A 38 0.37 12.28 -17.90
C GLY A 38 -0.74 12.95 -17.11
N ASP A 39 -1.86 12.25 -16.92
CA ASP A 39 -2.98 12.75 -16.14
C ASP A 39 -2.68 12.72 -14.64
N GLU A 40 -3.01 13.79 -13.93
CA GLU A 40 -2.70 13.93 -12.50
C GLU A 40 -3.35 12.83 -11.66
N HIS A 41 -4.58 12.41 -11.98
CA HIS A 41 -5.25 11.33 -11.24
C HIS A 41 -4.59 9.98 -11.50
N PHE A 42 -4.09 9.72 -12.72
CA PHE A 42 -3.27 8.55 -12.98
C PHE A 42 -1.99 8.59 -12.15
N GLU A 43 -1.27 9.72 -12.16
CA GLU A 43 -0.04 9.88 -11.40
C GLU A 43 -0.26 9.68 -9.90
N ARG A 44 -1.38 10.15 -9.35
CA ARG A 44 -1.74 9.91 -7.94
C ARG A 44 -1.86 8.43 -7.62
N TRP A 45 -2.61 7.66 -8.42
CA TRP A 45 -2.70 6.21 -8.24
C TRP A 45 -1.35 5.51 -8.40
N PHE A 46 -0.57 5.93 -9.40
CA PHE A 46 0.76 5.38 -9.65
C PHE A 46 1.69 5.60 -8.46
N ARG A 47 1.69 6.81 -7.88
CA ARG A 47 2.49 7.16 -6.70
C ARG A 47 2.04 6.43 -5.44
N VAL A 48 0.74 6.24 -5.22
CA VAL A 48 0.21 5.43 -4.12
C VAL A 48 0.69 3.99 -4.22
N HIS A 49 0.60 3.38 -5.40
CA HIS A 49 1.06 2.02 -5.63
C HIS A 49 2.58 1.89 -5.43
N TYR A 50 3.37 2.80 -6.02
CA TYR A 50 4.83 2.78 -5.91
C TYR A 50 5.30 2.99 -4.46
N ASN A 51 4.71 3.94 -3.74
CA ASN A 51 5.02 4.12 -2.33
C ASN A 51 4.62 2.89 -1.48
N THR A 52 3.58 2.16 -1.88
CA THR A 52 3.20 0.92 -1.18
C THR A 52 4.23 -0.17 -1.41
N LEU A 53 4.80 -0.26 -2.61
CA LEU A 53 5.90 -1.18 -2.90
C LEU A 53 7.12 -0.88 -2.01
N GLU A 54 7.53 0.38 -1.93
CA GLU A 54 8.65 0.82 -1.08
C GLU A 54 8.43 0.42 0.39
N LYS A 55 7.22 0.63 0.91
CA LYS A 55 6.86 0.27 2.29
C LYS A 55 6.79 -1.24 2.49
N LEU A 56 6.26 -1.99 1.53
CA LEU A 56 6.09 -3.44 1.63
C LEU A 56 7.44 -4.16 1.80
N ILE A 57 8.48 -3.69 1.10
CA ILE A 57 9.85 -4.22 1.19
C ILE A 57 10.41 -4.14 2.62
N VAL A 58 10.09 -3.08 3.36
CA VAL A 58 10.53 -2.91 4.75
C VAL A 58 9.57 -3.59 5.73
N PHE A 59 8.27 -3.46 5.48
CA PHE A 59 7.20 -3.94 6.37
C PHE A 59 7.22 -5.46 6.53
N LEU A 60 7.32 -6.23 5.43
CA LEU A 60 7.22 -7.69 5.52
C LEU A 60 8.37 -8.30 6.34
N PRO A 61 9.66 -8.00 6.10
CA PRO A 61 10.74 -8.52 6.95
C PRO A 61 10.60 -8.08 8.41
N ALA A 62 10.25 -6.81 8.65
CA ALA A 62 10.07 -6.30 10.01
C ALA A 62 8.93 -7.02 10.75
N LEU A 63 7.80 -7.25 10.08
CA LEU A 63 6.66 -7.97 10.64
C LEU A 63 7.03 -9.40 11.02
N TRP A 64 7.76 -10.10 10.15
CA TRP A 64 8.19 -11.48 10.40
C TRP A 64 9.23 -11.58 11.52
N LEU A 65 10.23 -10.71 11.54
CA LEU A 65 11.21 -10.64 12.62
C LEU A 65 10.52 -10.33 13.96
N PHE A 66 9.65 -9.33 14.00
CA PHE A 66 8.92 -8.99 15.22
C PHE A 66 7.97 -10.11 15.66
N GLY A 67 7.29 -10.76 14.72
CA GLY A 67 6.44 -11.92 14.99
C GLY A 67 7.20 -13.10 15.59
N TYR A 68 8.43 -13.34 15.11
CA TYR A 68 9.29 -14.42 15.59
C TYR A 68 9.93 -14.14 16.94
N TYR A 69 10.49 -12.94 17.14
CA TYR A 69 11.27 -12.63 18.33
C TYR A 69 10.47 -12.00 19.47
N VAL A 70 9.32 -11.36 19.19
CA VAL A 70 8.51 -10.66 20.20
C VAL A 70 7.16 -11.33 20.39
N GLY A 71 6.48 -11.69 19.31
CA GLY A 71 5.27 -12.51 19.38
C GLY A 71 4.24 -12.20 18.30
N GLN A 72 3.60 -13.25 17.80
CA GLN A 72 2.69 -13.16 16.65
C GLN A 72 1.44 -12.29 16.89
N TYR A 73 0.92 -12.20 18.11
CA TYR A 73 -0.27 -11.40 18.41
C TYR A 73 0.00 -9.90 18.27
N TYR A 74 1.12 -9.42 18.84
CA TYR A 74 1.54 -8.02 18.72
C TYR A 74 1.92 -7.66 17.28
N ALA A 75 2.64 -8.55 16.60
CA ALA A 75 2.96 -8.38 15.19
C ALA A 75 1.69 -8.24 14.33
N ALA A 76 0.70 -9.12 14.54
CA ALA A 76 -0.55 -9.07 13.81
C ALA A 76 -1.33 -7.77 14.07
N ALA A 77 -1.42 -7.32 15.33
CA ALA A 77 -2.07 -6.06 15.68
C ALA A 77 -1.42 -4.85 14.98
N LEU A 78 -0.10 -4.74 15.02
CA LEU A 78 0.64 -3.68 14.31
C LEU A 78 0.48 -3.78 12.78
N GLY A 79 0.43 -5.00 12.26
CA GLY A 79 0.20 -5.23 10.85
C GLY A 79 -1.19 -4.81 10.37
N LEU A 80 -2.23 -4.98 11.19
CA LEU A 80 -3.56 -4.45 10.91
C LEU A 80 -3.57 -2.91 10.90
N VAL A 81 -2.84 -2.27 11.82
CA VAL A 81 -2.67 -0.80 11.83
C VAL A 81 -2.03 -0.33 10.53
N TYR A 82 -0.97 -1.01 10.07
CA TYR A 82 -0.34 -0.74 8.78
C TYR A 82 -1.35 -0.85 7.62
N LEU A 83 -2.12 -1.94 7.54
CA LEU A 83 -3.10 -2.16 6.46
C LEU A 83 -4.14 -1.04 6.39
N ILE A 84 -4.68 -0.63 7.55
CA ILE A 84 -5.66 0.45 7.65
C ILE A 84 -5.01 1.78 7.25
N GLY A 85 -3.80 2.06 7.75
CA GLY A 85 -3.03 3.25 7.41
C GLY A 85 -2.80 3.38 5.90
N ARG A 86 -2.43 2.28 5.22
CA ARG A 86 -2.26 2.26 3.77
C ARG A 86 -3.55 2.52 3.01
N LEU A 87 -4.69 2.03 3.49
CA LEU A 87 -5.98 2.31 2.86
C LEU A 87 -6.34 3.79 2.99
N MET A 88 -6.18 4.36 4.18
CA MET A 88 -6.41 5.79 4.44
C MET A 88 -5.47 6.68 3.61
N TYR A 89 -4.19 6.29 3.51
CA TYR A 89 -3.21 6.94 2.65
C TYR A 89 -3.64 6.93 1.18
N ALA A 90 -4.06 5.78 0.65
CA ALA A 90 -4.51 5.68 -0.74
C ALA A 90 -5.71 6.59 -1.03
N ILE A 91 -6.71 6.60 -0.14
CA ILE A 91 -7.92 7.42 -0.31
C ILE A 91 -7.60 8.91 -0.22
N SER A 92 -6.82 9.32 0.79
CA SER A 92 -6.44 10.71 1.00
C SER A 92 -5.60 11.25 -0.16
N TYR A 93 -4.59 10.50 -0.59
CA TYR A 93 -3.70 10.91 -1.68
C TYR A 93 -4.43 11.10 -3.01
N VAL A 94 -5.39 10.21 -3.32
CA VAL A 94 -6.16 10.29 -4.57
C VAL A 94 -7.16 11.45 -4.52
N ARG A 95 -7.80 11.68 -3.38
CA ARG A 95 -8.82 12.73 -3.19
C ARG A 95 -8.20 14.13 -3.15
N ASP A 96 -7.16 14.33 -2.35
CA ASP A 96 -6.51 15.63 -2.15
C ASP A 96 -5.00 15.45 -1.88
N PRO A 97 -4.11 15.77 -2.86
CA PRO A 97 -2.67 15.61 -2.73
C PRO A 97 -2.03 16.44 -1.62
N GLY A 98 -2.72 17.46 -1.10
CA GLY A 98 -2.26 18.30 0.01
C GLY A 98 -2.42 17.63 1.38
N SER A 99 -3.25 16.58 1.49
CA SER A 99 -3.60 15.92 2.77
C SER A 99 -2.60 14.85 3.26
N ARG A 100 -1.35 14.88 2.77
CA ARG A 100 -0.28 13.86 2.95
C ARG A 100 -0.01 13.44 4.41
N GLY A 101 -0.39 14.25 5.39
CA GLY A 101 -0.02 14.07 6.80
C GLY A 101 -0.74 12.93 7.53
N LEU A 102 -1.93 12.49 7.11
CA LEU A 102 -2.74 11.54 7.90
C LEU A 102 -2.51 10.05 7.58
N GLY A 103 -1.60 9.71 6.67
CA GLY A 103 -1.36 8.32 6.23
C GLY A 103 0.09 7.95 5.94
N THR A 104 1.07 8.76 6.38
CA THR A 104 2.50 8.49 6.17
C THR A 104 3.11 7.52 7.19
N LEU A 105 2.34 7.15 8.22
CA LEU A 105 2.66 6.08 9.17
C LEU A 105 2.55 4.70 8.49
#